data_AF-A0A6G3CBQ2-F1
#
_entry.id   AF-A0A6G3CBQ2-F1
#
_cell.length_a   1.000
_cell.length_b   1.000
_cell.length_c   1.000
_cell.angle_alpha   90.00
_cell.angle_beta   90.00
_cell.angle_gamma   90.00
#
_symmetry.space_group_name_H-M   'P 1'
#
loop_
_entity.id
_entity.type
_entity.pdbx_description
1 polymer ?
#
loop_
_entity_poly.entity_id
_entity_poly.type
_entity_poly.pdbx_seq_one_letter_code
_entity_poly.pdbx_strand_id
1 'polypeptide(L)'
;MTTTAAEEFEVHRPRLFSLAYRLLGSAEEAEDAVQDAYLRYSGADRAGIEHPAAWLAKVVTNLCLNRLTSARARHERYVGTWLPEPVVTSDGTLGPLESMEQRDAVSMAMLVLLERLTPTERAVYVLREAFGYGHREIAGVLDLSEANCRQLYRRAVRRVGEPQARFEPASERQEELVTSFITAARDGDLAGLEKLLAADATWWSDGGGKVTAARWPIEGGPAIARFLAGGGPKFARGLDFVPTEVNGQPGLAGWAGDTLVGLSVVEVRDGLVTGVRAVVNPEKLAFARRQLTRP
;
A
#
# COMPACT_ATOMS: atom_id res chain seq x y z
N MET A 1 -12.69 36.95 -4.32
CA MET A 1 -13.55 35.76 -4.26
C MET A 1 -13.15 35.02 -2.99
N THR A 2 -14.09 34.81 -2.06
CA THR A 2 -13.82 34.03 -0.84
C THR A 2 -13.72 32.56 -1.22
N THR A 3 -12.54 31.95 -1.06
CA THR A 3 -12.33 30.51 -1.24
C THR A 3 -13.31 29.73 -0.38
N THR A 4 -14.08 28.86 -1.01
CA THR A 4 -15.06 27.99 -0.33
C THR A 4 -14.33 26.95 0.52
N ALA A 5 -15.01 26.39 1.53
CA ALA A 5 -14.44 25.32 2.35
C ALA A 5 -14.04 24.09 1.49
N ALA A 6 -14.77 23.84 0.40
CA ALA A 6 -14.47 22.80 -0.57
C ALA A 6 -13.13 23.09 -1.28
N GLU A 7 -12.97 24.26 -1.89
CA GLU A 7 -11.74 24.63 -2.60
C GLU A 7 -10.51 24.59 -1.69
N GLU A 8 -10.64 25.05 -0.44
CA GLU A 8 -9.55 25.01 0.54
C GLU A 8 -9.20 23.58 0.97
N PHE A 9 -10.21 22.71 1.14
CA PHE A 9 -10.00 21.31 1.50
C PHE A 9 -9.38 20.49 0.36
N GLU A 10 -9.77 20.74 -0.89
CA GLU A 10 -9.26 20.00 -2.05
C GLU A 10 -7.74 20.13 -2.20
N VAL A 11 -7.14 21.25 -1.80
CA VAL A 11 -5.68 21.43 -1.75
C VAL A 11 -5.01 20.42 -0.80
N HIS A 12 -5.71 20.01 0.25
CA HIS A 12 -5.20 19.07 1.25
C HIS A 12 -5.60 17.61 0.97
N ARG A 13 -6.63 17.36 0.17
CA ARG A 13 -7.21 16.02 -0.04
C ARG A 13 -6.17 14.96 -0.41
N PRO A 14 -5.26 15.15 -1.39
CA PRO A 14 -4.28 14.11 -1.73
C PRO A 14 -3.37 13.76 -0.55
N ARG A 15 -2.87 14.77 0.18
CA ARG A 15 -2.02 14.56 1.36
C ARG A 15 -2.76 13.85 2.49
N LEU A 16 -4.04 14.18 2.72
CA LEU A 16 -4.87 13.55 3.73
C LEU A 16 -5.23 12.10 3.37
N PHE A 17 -5.53 11.82 2.11
CA PHE A 17 -5.75 10.46 1.62
C PHE A 17 -4.48 9.62 1.79
N SER A 18 -3.34 10.15 1.35
CA SER A 18 -2.02 9.53 1.48
C SER A 18 -1.69 9.21 2.96
N LEU A 19 -2.07 10.08 3.91
CA LEU A 19 -1.95 9.84 5.35
C LEU A 19 -2.90 8.72 5.82
N ALA A 20 -4.19 8.84 5.52
CA ALA A 20 -5.21 7.89 5.95
C ALA A 20 -4.92 6.48 5.42
N TYR A 21 -4.49 6.37 4.17
CA TYR A 21 -4.14 5.11 3.51
C TYR A 21 -2.96 4.42 4.18
N ARG A 22 -1.87 5.14 4.49
CA ARG A 22 -0.73 4.56 5.23
C ARG A 22 -1.10 4.14 6.65
N LEU A 23 -2.06 4.83 7.26
CA LEU A 23 -2.55 4.43 8.58
C LEU A 23 -3.41 3.17 8.47
N LEU A 24 -4.32 3.08 7.50
CA LEU A 24 -5.37 2.05 7.47
C LEU A 24 -5.02 0.81 6.65
N GLY A 25 -4.22 0.95 5.59
CA GLY A 25 -3.97 -0.12 4.62
C GLY A 25 -5.19 -0.49 3.77
N SER A 26 -6.26 0.30 3.84
CA SER A 26 -7.47 0.20 2.99
C SER A 26 -7.69 1.55 2.31
N ALA A 27 -7.85 1.53 0.99
CA ALA A 27 -8.06 2.72 0.18
C ALA A 27 -9.51 3.22 0.33
N GLU A 28 -10.48 2.31 0.43
CA GLU A 28 -11.87 2.69 0.70
C GLU A 28 -12.03 3.30 2.10
N GLU A 29 -11.47 2.68 3.15
CA GLU A 29 -11.53 3.27 4.49
C GLU A 29 -10.77 4.61 4.58
N ALA A 30 -9.74 4.81 3.76
CA ALA A 30 -9.01 6.07 3.66
C ALA A 30 -9.86 7.16 2.98
N GLU A 31 -10.54 6.84 1.87
CA GLU A 31 -11.47 7.74 1.18
C GLU A 31 -12.59 8.19 2.15
N ASP A 32 -13.19 7.25 2.87
CA ASP A 32 -14.20 7.52 3.90
C ASP A 32 -13.66 8.42 5.02
N ALA A 33 -12.43 8.17 5.49
CA ALA A 33 -11.82 8.99 6.54
C ALA A 33 -11.58 10.43 6.11
N VAL A 34 -11.17 10.63 4.87
CA VAL A 34 -10.98 11.97 4.28
C VAL A 34 -12.33 12.66 4.09
N GLN A 35 -13.36 11.92 3.67
CA GLN A 35 -14.71 12.47 3.53
C GLN A 35 -15.30 12.91 4.88
N ASP A 36 -15.16 12.10 5.93
CA ASP A 36 -15.56 12.48 7.30
C ASP A 36 -14.80 13.73 7.79
N ALA A 37 -13.52 13.85 7.45
CA ALA A 37 -12.71 15.01 7.79
C ALA A 37 -13.21 16.28 7.07
N TYR A 38 -13.61 16.17 5.80
CA TYR A 38 -14.23 17.27 5.07
C TYR A 38 -15.51 17.76 5.75
N LEU A 39 -16.40 16.84 6.14
CA LEU A 39 -17.66 17.21 6.82
C LEU A 39 -17.39 17.97 8.12
N ARG A 40 -16.40 17.52 8.91
CA ARG A 40 -15.96 18.23 10.13
C ARG A 40 -15.38 19.60 9.81
N TYR A 41 -14.58 19.70 8.76
CA TYR A 41 -13.96 20.96 8.35
C TYR A 41 -14.98 21.98 7.85
N SER A 42 -15.94 21.54 7.02
CA SER A 42 -17.01 22.38 6.49
C SER A 42 -17.96 22.89 7.58
N GLY A 43 -18.14 22.13 8.67
CA GLY A 43 -18.98 22.52 9.81
C GLY A 43 -18.24 23.28 10.91
N ALA A 44 -16.92 23.46 10.80
CA ALA A 44 -16.11 24.14 11.81
C ALA A 44 -16.11 25.67 11.63
N ASP A 45 -15.82 26.40 12.72
CA ASP A 45 -15.45 27.81 12.63
C ASP A 45 -14.03 27.94 12.05
N ARG A 46 -13.96 28.00 10.71
CA ARG A 46 -12.70 28.06 9.97
C ARG A 46 -11.88 29.31 10.28
N ALA A 47 -12.50 30.42 10.69
CA ALA A 47 -11.79 31.64 11.04
C ALA A 47 -10.93 31.47 12.30
N GLY A 48 -11.30 30.53 13.19
CA GLY A 48 -10.52 30.16 14.37
C GLY A 48 -9.43 29.10 14.10
N ILE A 49 -9.30 28.59 12.87
CA ILE A 49 -8.29 27.57 12.53
C ILE A 49 -7.06 28.26 11.93
N GLU A 50 -6.07 28.56 12.77
CA GLU A 50 -4.83 29.22 12.34
C GLU A 50 -4.00 28.39 11.35
N HIS A 51 -4.03 27.06 11.48
CA HIS A 51 -3.26 26.12 10.66
C HIS A 51 -4.13 24.98 10.13
N PRO A 52 -4.86 25.18 9.01
CA PRO A 52 -5.78 24.19 8.45
C PRO A 52 -5.14 22.82 8.19
N ALA A 53 -3.93 22.79 7.62
CA ALA A 53 -3.22 21.53 7.34
C ALA A 53 -2.95 20.70 8.62
N ALA A 54 -2.50 21.34 9.70
CA ALA A 54 -2.23 20.66 10.97
C ALA A 54 -3.53 20.19 11.65
N TRP A 55 -4.58 21.00 11.59
CA TRP A 55 -5.90 20.65 12.11
C TRP A 55 -6.49 19.44 11.36
N LEU A 56 -6.45 19.45 10.03
CA LEU A 56 -6.93 18.36 9.18
C LEU A 56 -6.14 17.06 9.40
N ALA A 57 -4.81 17.14 9.48
CA ALA A 57 -3.97 15.99 9.80
C ALA A 57 -4.34 15.37 11.15
N LYS A 58 -4.62 16.22 12.17
CA LYS A 58 -5.11 15.75 13.47
C LYS A 58 -6.46 15.05 13.38
N VAL A 59 -7.41 15.65 12.67
CA VAL A 59 -8.75 15.07 12.48
C VAL A 59 -8.69 13.72 11.78
N VAL A 60 -7.97 13.62 10.66
CA VAL A 60 -7.80 12.37 9.91
C VAL A 60 -7.10 11.31 10.75
N THR A 61 -6.01 11.67 11.45
CA THR A 61 -5.29 10.71 12.31
C THR A 61 -6.21 10.11 13.37
N ASN A 62 -7.02 10.93 14.04
CA ASN A 62 -7.95 10.46 15.06
C ASN A 62 -9.07 9.59 14.49
N LEU A 63 -9.59 9.94 13.30
CA LEU A 63 -10.55 9.11 12.57
C LEU A 63 -9.95 7.73 12.24
N CYS A 64 -8.71 7.69 11.76
CA CYS A 64 -8.01 6.44 11.44
C CYS A 64 -7.70 5.59 12.67
N LEU A 65 -7.32 6.18 13.80
CA LEU A 65 -7.06 5.44 15.05
C LEU A 65 -8.29 4.66 15.55
N ASN A 66 -9.47 5.28 15.44
CA ASN A 66 -10.73 4.61 15.78
C ASN A 66 -10.99 3.42 14.85
N ARG A 67 -10.81 3.61 13.53
CA ARG A 67 -10.98 2.55 12.52
C ARG A 67 -9.97 1.41 12.69
N LEU A 68 -8.70 1.71 12.97
CA LEU A 68 -7.63 0.73 13.17
C LEU A 68 -7.90 -0.26 14.30
N THR A 69 -8.53 0.23 15.36
CA THR A 69 -8.92 -0.62 16.49
C THR A 69 -9.93 -1.68 16.05
N SER A 70 -10.90 -1.31 15.21
CA SER A 70 -11.87 -2.25 14.63
C SER A 70 -11.26 -3.13 13.54
N ALA A 71 -10.38 -2.58 12.70
CA ALA A 71 -9.72 -3.30 11.61
C ALA A 71 -8.88 -4.47 12.12
N ARG A 72 -8.14 -4.28 13.23
CA ARG A 72 -7.35 -5.35 13.86
C ARG A 72 -8.20 -6.57 14.22
N ALA A 73 -9.38 -6.35 14.81
CA ALA A 73 -10.33 -7.42 15.14
C ALA A 73 -10.99 -8.08 13.90
N ARG A 74 -11.01 -7.41 12.75
CA ARG A 74 -11.40 -8.01 11.46
C ARG A 74 -10.26 -8.87 10.89
N HIS A 75 -9.02 -8.37 10.92
CA HIS A 75 -7.85 -9.07 10.37
C HIS A 75 -7.56 -10.38 11.11
N GLU A 76 -7.81 -10.46 12.42
CA GLU A 76 -7.68 -11.70 13.21
C GLU A 76 -8.58 -12.84 12.71
N ARG A 77 -9.67 -12.52 12.02
CA ARG A 77 -10.63 -13.49 11.44
C ARG A 77 -10.48 -13.63 9.93
N TYR A 78 -9.44 -13.05 9.34
CA TYR A 78 -9.24 -13.04 7.90
C TYR A 78 -8.87 -14.44 7.37
N VAL A 79 -9.42 -14.81 6.21
CA VAL A 79 -9.15 -16.10 5.57
C VAL A 79 -8.00 -15.96 4.58
N GLY A 80 -6.86 -16.59 4.91
CA GLY A 80 -5.66 -16.58 4.08
C GLY A 80 -4.71 -15.43 4.40
N THR A 81 -3.83 -15.10 3.45
CA THR A 81 -2.87 -14.00 3.62
C THR A 81 -3.59 -12.66 3.49
N TRP A 82 -3.44 -11.77 4.48
CA TRP A 82 -3.88 -10.38 4.38
C TRP A 82 -2.83 -9.53 3.67
N LEU A 83 -3.24 -8.79 2.65
CA LEU A 83 -2.47 -7.72 2.03
C LEU A 83 -3.27 -6.41 2.05
N PRO A 84 -2.66 -5.24 2.26
CA PRO A 84 -3.31 -3.94 2.08
C PRO A 84 -4.01 -3.81 0.71
N GLU A 85 -5.06 -3.00 0.64
CA GLU A 85 -5.71 -2.69 -0.64
C GLU A 85 -4.73 -1.99 -1.58
N PRO A 86 -4.57 -2.46 -2.82
CA PRO A 86 -3.64 -1.85 -3.77
C PRO A 86 -4.20 -0.53 -4.30
N VAL A 87 -3.30 0.45 -4.44
CA VAL A 87 -3.59 1.75 -5.07
C VAL A 87 -2.73 1.89 -6.30
N VAL A 88 -3.35 2.21 -7.44
CA VAL A 88 -2.62 2.58 -8.65
C VAL A 88 -2.09 3.99 -8.46
N THR A 89 -0.80 4.21 -8.69
CA THR A 89 -0.14 5.48 -8.31
C THR A 89 0.20 6.39 -9.49
N SER A 90 0.05 5.90 -10.73
CA SER A 90 0.33 6.67 -11.95
C SER A 90 -0.59 7.88 -12.16
N ASP A 91 -1.76 7.91 -11.54
CA ASP A 91 -2.72 9.03 -11.60
C ASP A 91 -2.47 10.13 -10.55
N GLY A 92 -1.44 9.97 -9.70
CA GLY A 92 -1.11 10.91 -8.64
C GLY A 92 -1.97 10.81 -7.38
N THR A 93 -2.78 9.76 -7.21
CA THR A 93 -3.69 9.57 -6.06
C THR A 93 -2.98 9.66 -4.70
N LEU A 94 -1.74 9.17 -4.58
CA LEU A 94 -0.95 9.25 -3.35
C LEU A 94 -0.11 10.53 -3.22
N GLY A 95 -0.31 11.49 -4.12
CA GLY A 95 0.53 12.67 -4.29
C GLY A 95 1.80 12.37 -5.09
N PRO A 96 2.71 13.35 -5.24
CA PRO A 96 3.96 13.16 -5.95
C PRO A 96 4.86 12.15 -5.21
N LEU A 97 5.18 11.04 -5.88
CA LEU A 97 6.13 10.02 -5.44
C LEU A 97 7.43 10.15 -6.25
N GLU A 98 8.06 11.31 -6.15
CA GLU A 98 9.23 11.68 -6.98
C GLU A 98 10.51 11.02 -6.48
N SER A 99 10.64 10.84 -5.17
CA SER A 99 11.80 10.20 -4.54
C SER A 99 11.53 8.72 -4.26
N MET A 100 12.62 7.96 -4.21
CA MET A 100 12.57 6.56 -3.82
C MET A 100 12.07 6.36 -2.39
N GLU A 101 12.44 7.27 -1.47
CA GLU A 101 11.99 7.22 -0.07
C GLU A 101 10.46 7.38 0.03
N GLN A 102 9.87 8.26 -0.78
CA GLN A 102 8.41 8.43 -0.84
C GLN A 102 7.71 7.19 -1.38
N ARG A 103 8.27 6.56 -2.41
CA ARG A 103 7.75 5.30 -3.00
C ARG A 103 7.85 4.15 -2.00
N ASP A 104 8.99 4.02 -1.33
CA ASP A 104 9.18 2.97 -0.32
C ASP A 104 8.23 3.14 0.86
N ALA A 105 7.95 4.38 1.28
CA ALA A 105 7.00 4.69 2.34
C ALA A 105 5.53 4.32 2.03
N VAL A 106 5.19 3.99 0.78
CA VAL A 106 3.86 3.45 0.38
C VAL A 106 3.92 2.05 -0.19
N SER A 107 5.12 1.46 -0.27
CA SER A 107 5.30 0.12 -0.81
C SER A 107 4.39 -0.88 -0.12
N MET A 108 3.93 -1.88 -0.86
CA MET A 108 3.03 -2.90 -0.29
C MET A 108 3.72 -3.63 0.88
N ALA A 109 5.04 -3.87 0.76
CA ALA A 109 5.85 -4.44 1.82
C ALA A 109 5.85 -3.57 3.08
N MET A 110 6.07 -2.26 2.95
CA MET A 110 6.03 -1.33 4.08
C MET A 110 4.66 -1.33 4.75
N LEU A 111 3.57 -1.23 3.99
CA LEU A 111 2.21 -1.26 4.54
C LEU A 111 1.92 -2.57 5.29
N VAL A 112 2.41 -3.71 4.80
CA VAL A 112 2.33 -4.99 5.53
C VAL A 112 3.15 -4.97 6.82
N LEU A 113 4.32 -4.34 6.85
CA LEU A 113 5.11 -4.21 8.09
C LEU A 113 4.40 -3.34 9.13
N LEU A 114 3.70 -2.28 8.71
CA LEU A 114 2.91 -1.43 9.59
C LEU A 114 1.76 -2.21 10.27
N GLU A 115 1.29 -3.32 9.72
CA GLU A 115 0.34 -4.27 10.35
C GLU A 115 0.83 -4.88 11.66
N ARG A 116 2.14 -4.87 11.92
CA ARG A 116 2.73 -5.37 13.17
C ARG A 116 2.66 -4.38 14.33
N LEU A 117 2.34 -3.12 14.04
CA LEU A 117 2.32 -2.03 15.02
C LEU A 117 0.98 -1.95 15.76
N THR A 118 0.99 -1.39 16.97
CA THR A 118 -0.27 -0.92 17.57
C THR A 118 -0.79 0.29 16.79
N PRO A 119 -2.10 0.61 16.84
CA PRO A 119 -2.64 1.77 16.13
C PRO A 119 -1.87 3.07 16.43
N THR A 120 -1.55 3.32 17.70
CA THR A 120 -0.81 4.52 18.13
C THR A 120 0.65 4.49 17.67
N GLU A 121 1.34 3.36 17.73
CA GLU A 121 2.71 3.25 17.21
C GLU A 121 2.75 3.49 15.70
N ARG A 122 1.79 2.96 14.95
CA ARG A 122 1.65 3.22 13.51
C ARG A 122 1.45 4.69 13.23
N ALA A 123 0.54 5.36 13.96
CA ALA A 123 0.31 6.79 13.80
C ALA A 123 1.57 7.62 14.07
N VAL A 124 2.29 7.32 15.16
CA VAL A 124 3.56 7.98 15.48
C VAL A 124 4.60 7.76 14.37
N TYR A 125 4.74 6.53 13.88
CA TYR A 125 5.69 6.19 12.83
C TYR A 125 5.38 6.90 11.51
N VAL A 126 4.13 6.82 11.03
CA VAL A 126 3.72 7.41 9.76
C VAL A 126 3.85 8.93 9.79
N LEU A 127 3.37 9.61 10.84
CA LEU A 127 3.50 11.07 10.96
C LEU A 127 4.97 11.52 10.97
N ARG A 128 5.85 10.70 11.56
CA ARG A 128 7.29 10.99 11.64
C ARG A 128 8.00 10.74 10.31
N GLU A 129 7.89 9.54 9.76
CA GLU A 129 8.68 9.09 8.61
C GLU A 129 8.12 9.59 7.27
N ALA A 130 6.80 9.53 7.09
CA ALA A 130 6.20 9.88 5.79
C ALA A 130 5.81 11.37 5.71
N PHE A 131 5.63 12.05 6.85
CA PHE A 131 5.14 13.44 6.89
C PHE A 131 6.07 14.42 7.59
N GLY A 132 7.18 13.95 8.18
CA GLY A 132 8.23 14.80 8.73
C GLY A 132 7.93 15.48 10.07
N TYR A 133 6.87 15.07 10.79
CA TYR A 133 6.47 15.75 12.02
C TYR A 133 7.50 15.57 13.15
N GLY A 134 7.73 16.63 13.92
CA GLY A 134 8.43 16.62 15.19
C GLY A 134 7.69 15.77 16.24
N HIS A 135 8.42 15.14 17.17
CA HIS A 135 7.80 14.40 18.29
C HIS A 135 6.84 15.29 19.11
N ARG A 136 7.14 16.58 19.24
CA ARG A 136 6.28 17.57 19.92
C ARG A 136 4.97 17.82 19.16
N GLU A 137 5.02 17.89 17.84
CA GLU A 137 3.84 18.08 17.00
C GLU A 137 2.96 16.82 17.03
N ILE A 138 3.58 15.64 16.92
CA ILE A 138 2.89 14.34 17.05
C ILE A 138 2.20 14.23 18.40
N ALA A 139 2.86 14.66 19.48
CA ALA A 139 2.28 14.69 20.82
C ALA A 139 0.99 15.53 20.88
N GLY A 140 0.98 16.71 20.24
CA GLY A 140 -0.23 17.55 20.15
C GLY A 140 -1.34 16.97 19.25
N VAL A 141 -0.97 16.22 18.21
CA VAL A 141 -1.91 15.51 17.34
C VAL A 141 -2.59 14.37 18.09
N LEU A 142 -1.81 13.56 18.80
CA LEU A 142 -2.26 12.33 19.44
C LEU A 142 -2.70 12.48 20.90
N ASP A 143 -2.61 13.69 21.46
CA ASP A 143 -2.86 13.98 22.88
C ASP A 143 -2.00 13.12 23.82
N LEU A 144 -0.70 13.08 23.52
CA LEU A 144 0.32 12.33 24.27
C LEU A 144 1.39 13.27 24.83
N SER A 145 2.22 12.77 25.75
CA SER A 145 3.46 13.47 26.11
C SER A 145 4.53 13.26 25.02
N GLU A 146 5.40 14.26 24.81
CA GLU A 146 6.50 14.16 23.85
C GLU A 146 7.44 12.96 24.15
N ALA A 147 7.68 12.69 25.44
CA ALA A 147 8.46 11.55 25.88
C ALA A 147 7.81 10.21 25.49
N ASN A 148 6.49 10.09 25.62
CA ASN A 148 5.75 8.91 25.19
C ASN A 148 5.82 8.74 23.66
N CYS A 149 5.66 9.82 22.89
CA CYS A 149 5.83 9.79 21.43
C CYS A 149 7.20 9.27 21.01
N ARG A 150 8.29 9.74 21.64
CA ARG A 150 9.65 9.24 21.37
C ARG A 150 9.79 7.75 21.68
N GLN A 151 9.17 7.29 22.77
CA GLN A 151 9.20 5.87 23.15
C GLN A 151 8.43 5.00 22.15
N LEU A 152 7.22 5.42 21.77
CA LEU A 152 6.39 4.72 20.78
C LEU A 152 7.08 4.66 19.42
N TYR A 153 7.69 5.76 18.97
CA TYR A 153 8.46 5.80 17.73
C TYR A 153 9.60 4.78 17.75
N ARG A 154 10.43 4.74 18.81
CA ARG A 154 11.51 3.74 18.94
C ARG A 154 11.00 2.31 18.91
N ARG A 155 9.84 2.03 19.53
CA ARG A 155 9.21 0.71 19.48
C ARG A 155 8.73 0.37 18.07
N ALA A 156 8.15 1.34 17.37
CA ALA A 156 7.69 1.18 16.01
C ALA A 156 8.85 0.83 15.07
N VAL A 157 9.92 1.63 15.08
CA VAL A 157 11.14 1.39 14.29
C VAL A 157 11.68 -0.02 14.54
N ARG A 158 11.79 -0.43 15.81
CA ARG A 158 12.27 -1.79 16.15
C ARG A 158 11.39 -2.91 15.61
N ARG A 159 10.06 -2.71 15.50
CA ARG A 159 9.12 -3.74 15.05
C ARG A 159 8.96 -3.80 13.53
N VAL A 160 9.04 -2.64 12.87
CA VAL A 160 9.16 -2.57 11.41
C VAL A 160 10.50 -3.18 10.98
N GLY A 161 11.52 -3.04 11.83
CA GLY A 161 12.89 -3.44 11.55
C GLY A 161 13.66 -2.29 10.91
N GLU A 162 14.97 -2.46 10.75
CA GLU A 162 15.68 -1.64 9.77
C GLU A 162 15.10 -1.95 8.39
N PRO A 163 14.80 -0.95 7.55
CA PRO A 163 14.34 -1.18 6.18
C PRO A 163 15.32 -2.14 5.51
N GLN A 164 14.92 -3.41 5.34
CA GLN A 164 15.77 -4.43 4.74
C GLN A 164 16.02 -4.00 3.30
N ALA A 165 17.23 -3.49 3.06
CA ALA A 165 17.76 -3.05 1.77
C ALA A 165 16.78 -2.15 1.00
N ARG A 166 16.96 -0.83 1.16
CA ARG A 166 16.28 0.29 0.48
C ARG A 166 16.13 0.05 -1.03
N PHE A 167 15.15 -0.76 -1.44
CA PHE A 167 14.97 -1.36 -2.78
C PHE A 167 16.16 -1.12 -3.72
N GLU A 168 16.05 -0.71 -4.96
CA GLU A 168 17.06 0.13 -5.60
C GLU A 168 16.23 1.11 -6.45
N PRO A 169 16.76 2.23 -6.94
CA PRO A 169 15.99 3.01 -7.90
C PRO A 169 15.53 2.09 -9.03
N ALA A 170 14.29 2.28 -9.48
CA ALA A 170 13.78 1.66 -10.71
C ALA A 170 14.65 2.11 -11.87
N SER A 171 15.77 1.42 -12.05
CA SER A 171 16.61 1.54 -13.22
C SER A 171 15.87 0.88 -14.38
N GLU A 172 16.16 1.31 -15.62
CA GLU A 172 15.68 0.62 -16.83
C GLU A 172 15.86 -0.90 -16.72
N ARG A 173 16.96 -1.33 -16.08
CA ARG A 173 17.27 -2.73 -15.79
C ARG A 173 16.27 -3.43 -14.86
N GLN A 174 15.69 -2.73 -13.89
CA GLN A 174 14.63 -3.27 -13.03
C GLN A 174 13.32 -3.42 -13.79
N GLU A 175 12.96 -2.44 -14.64
CA GLU A 175 11.77 -2.52 -15.48
C GLU A 175 11.88 -3.65 -16.51
N GLU A 176 13.04 -3.81 -17.13
CA GLU A 176 13.35 -4.93 -18.03
C GLU A 176 13.25 -6.28 -17.31
N LEU A 177 13.75 -6.36 -16.08
CA LEU A 177 13.70 -7.58 -15.27
C LEU A 177 12.26 -7.93 -14.88
N VAL A 178 11.49 -6.95 -14.43
CA VAL A 178 10.06 -7.12 -14.12
C VAL A 178 9.31 -7.56 -15.37
N THR A 179 9.54 -6.90 -16.51
CA THR A 179 8.94 -7.28 -17.81
C THR A 179 9.30 -8.70 -18.22
N SER A 180 10.56 -9.11 -18.05
CA SER A 180 11.03 -10.46 -18.33
C SER A 180 10.39 -11.49 -17.42
N PHE A 181 10.27 -11.19 -16.12
CA PHE A 181 9.61 -12.06 -15.14
C PHE A 181 8.13 -12.25 -15.48
N ILE A 182 7.43 -11.17 -15.82
CA ILE A 182 6.03 -11.18 -16.24
C ILE A 182 5.85 -12.05 -17.48
N THR A 183 6.72 -11.89 -18.48
CA THR A 183 6.68 -12.65 -19.73
C THR A 183 6.88 -14.13 -19.46
N ALA A 184 7.91 -14.48 -18.68
CA ALA A 184 8.18 -15.86 -18.29
C ALA A 184 7.02 -16.48 -17.48
N ALA A 185 6.40 -15.72 -16.59
CA ALA A 185 5.23 -16.17 -15.82
C ALA A 185 4.00 -16.41 -16.70
N ARG A 186 3.76 -15.54 -17.69
CA ARG A 186 2.67 -15.68 -18.67
C ARG A 186 2.84 -16.91 -19.54
N ASP A 187 4.05 -17.14 -20.04
CA ASP A 187 4.36 -18.23 -20.96
C ASP A 187 4.60 -19.57 -20.25
N GLY A 188 4.66 -19.56 -18.91
CA GLY A 188 4.98 -20.73 -18.10
C GLY A 188 6.42 -21.19 -18.30
N ASP A 189 7.34 -20.29 -18.64
CA ASP A 189 8.76 -20.58 -18.82
C ASP A 189 9.44 -20.82 -17.46
N LEU A 190 9.40 -22.08 -17.02
CA LEU A 190 10.02 -22.53 -15.78
C LEU A 190 11.51 -22.15 -15.72
N ALA A 191 12.25 -22.33 -16.81
CA ALA A 191 13.69 -22.10 -16.84
C ALA A 191 14.04 -20.61 -16.79
N GLY A 192 13.23 -19.76 -17.44
CA GLY A 192 13.32 -18.30 -17.31
C GLY A 192 13.00 -17.83 -15.89
N LEU A 193 11.93 -18.34 -15.29
CA LEU A 193 11.52 -18.01 -13.93
C LEU A 193 12.59 -18.38 -12.90
N GLU A 194 13.19 -19.56 -12.99
CA GLU A 194 14.26 -20.00 -12.07
C GLU A 194 15.52 -19.12 -12.14
N LYS A 195 15.80 -18.47 -13.28
CA LYS A 195 16.91 -17.52 -13.41
C LYS A 195 16.62 -16.14 -12.84
N LEU A 196 15.34 -15.76 -12.82
CA LEU A 196 14.90 -14.42 -12.41
C LEU A 196 14.54 -14.35 -10.93
N LEU A 197 14.16 -15.48 -10.31
CA LEU A 197 13.77 -15.53 -8.91
C LEU A 197 14.96 -15.74 -7.99
N ALA A 198 15.01 -14.98 -6.90
CA ALA A 198 15.94 -15.23 -5.81
C ALA A 198 15.64 -16.58 -5.13
N ALA A 199 16.66 -17.23 -4.58
CA ALA A 199 16.51 -18.52 -3.92
C ALA A 199 15.54 -18.45 -2.72
N ASP A 200 15.53 -17.33 -2.01
CA ASP A 200 14.67 -17.01 -0.86
C ASP A 200 13.40 -16.24 -1.24
N ALA A 201 13.06 -16.16 -2.53
CA ALA A 201 11.91 -15.41 -2.99
C ALA A 201 10.61 -15.91 -2.37
N THR A 202 9.67 -15.01 -2.10
CA THR A 202 8.36 -15.36 -1.51
C THR A 202 7.20 -14.81 -2.32
N TRP A 203 6.18 -15.63 -2.55
CA TRP A 203 4.94 -15.24 -3.22
C TRP A 203 3.77 -15.20 -2.23
N TRP A 204 3.12 -14.05 -2.14
CA TRP A 204 1.91 -13.84 -1.33
C TRP A 204 0.69 -13.65 -2.21
N SER A 205 -0.44 -14.24 -1.82
CA SER A 205 -1.73 -14.02 -2.50
C SER A 205 -2.84 -13.74 -1.51
N ASP A 206 -3.52 -12.62 -1.70
CA ASP A 206 -4.72 -12.27 -0.96
C ASP A 206 -5.96 -12.47 -1.84
N GLY A 207 -6.70 -13.56 -1.58
CA GLY A 207 -8.03 -13.80 -2.14
C GLY A 207 -9.18 -13.60 -1.16
N GLY A 208 -8.90 -13.25 0.10
CA GLY A 208 -9.88 -13.07 1.18
C GLY A 208 -10.90 -14.18 1.40
N GLY A 209 -10.62 -15.41 0.95
CA GLY A 209 -11.60 -16.51 0.94
C GLY A 209 -12.75 -16.36 -0.06
N LYS A 210 -12.71 -15.33 -0.92
CA LYS A 210 -13.70 -15.03 -1.96
C LYS A 210 -13.36 -15.69 -3.29
N VAL A 211 -12.07 -15.78 -3.59
CA VAL A 211 -11.53 -16.43 -4.79
C VAL A 211 -10.42 -17.40 -4.42
N THR A 212 -10.13 -18.35 -5.31
CA THR A 212 -9.01 -19.27 -5.13
C THR A 212 -7.69 -18.51 -5.23
N ALA A 213 -6.89 -18.60 -4.17
CA ALA A 213 -5.55 -18.03 -4.07
C ALA A 213 -4.67 -18.95 -3.21
N ALA A 214 -3.34 -18.82 -3.31
CA ALA A 214 -2.44 -19.53 -2.42
C ALA A 214 -2.75 -19.14 -0.97
N ARG A 215 -3.22 -20.11 -0.17
CA ARG A 215 -3.66 -19.85 1.21
C ARG A 215 -2.51 -19.43 2.12
N TRP A 216 -1.32 -19.99 1.85
CA TRP A 216 -0.09 -19.72 2.57
C TRP A 216 0.94 -19.14 1.58
N PRO A 217 1.87 -18.31 2.06
CA PRO A 217 2.97 -17.83 1.23
C PRO A 217 3.74 -19.01 0.62
N ILE A 218 4.11 -18.89 -0.65
CA ILE A 218 4.96 -19.87 -1.32
C ILE A 218 6.39 -19.37 -1.19
N GLU A 219 7.20 -20.12 -0.45
CA GLU A 219 8.58 -19.78 -0.16
C GLU A 219 9.53 -20.53 -1.09
N GLY A 220 10.54 -19.82 -1.59
CA GLY A 220 11.61 -20.33 -2.42
C GLY A 220 11.37 -20.12 -3.92
N GLY A 221 12.37 -19.55 -4.60
CA GLY A 221 12.34 -19.29 -6.05
C GLY A 221 11.91 -20.51 -6.88
N PRO A 222 12.49 -21.71 -6.68
CA PRO A 222 12.07 -22.91 -7.43
C PRO A 222 10.61 -23.34 -7.18
N ALA A 223 10.07 -23.11 -5.98
CA ALA A 223 8.68 -23.44 -5.68
C ALA A 223 7.73 -22.47 -6.37
N ILE A 224 8.06 -21.18 -6.37
CA ILE A 224 7.33 -20.13 -7.10
C ILE A 224 7.38 -20.40 -8.60
N ALA A 225 8.55 -20.72 -9.16
CA ALA A 225 8.71 -21.01 -10.58
C ALA A 225 7.82 -22.19 -11.01
N ARG A 226 7.78 -23.29 -10.24
CA ARG A 226 6.87 -24.43 -10.49
C ARG A 226 5.41 -24.06 -10.33
N PHE A 227 5.06 -23.23 -9.35
CA PHE A 227 3.70 -22.74 -9.17
C PHE A 227 3.23 -21.94 -10.39
N LEU A 228 4.06 -21.02 -10.87
CA LEU A 228 3.77 -20.18 -12.04
C LEU A 228 3.82 -20.94 -13.37
N ALA A 229 4.67 -21.96 -13.51
CA ALA A 229 4.72 -22.78 -14.72
C ALA A 229 3.64 -23.88 -14.76
N GLY A 230 3.28 -24.47 -13.62
CA GLY A 230 2.36 -25.61 -13.54
C GLY A 230 0.90 -25.24 -13.24
N GLY A 231 0.68 -24.21 -12.41
CA GLY A 231 -0.64 -23.71 -12.03
C GLY A 231 -0.97 -22.36 -12.66
N GLY A 232 0.03 -21.49 -12.80
CA GLY A 232 -0.08 -20.15 -13.41
C GLY A 232 -0.77 -20.13 -14.77
N PRO A 233 -0.49 -21.03 -15.74
CA PRO A 233 -1.10 -20.97 -17.07
C PRO A 233 -2.57 -21.40 -17.07
N LYS A 234 -3.09 -21.97 -15.97
CA LYS A 234 -4.53 -22.23 -15.78
C LYS A 234 -5.24 -21.02 -15.17
N PHE A 235 -4.60 -20.33 -14.22
CA PHE A 235 -5.15 -19.12 -13.59
C PHE A 235 -5.01 -17.86 -14.48
N ALA A 236 -3.96 -17.80 -15.29
CA ALA A 236 -3.67 -16.74 -16.26
C ALA A 236 -4.40 -16.94 -17.61
N ARG A 237 -5.05 -18.10 -17.82
CA ARG A 237 -5.71 -18.39 -19.09
C ARG A 237 -6.90 -17.46 -19.28
N GLY A 238 -6.88 -16.67 -20.36
CA GLY A 238 -7.91 -15.67 -20.64
C GLY A 238 -7.77 -14.40 -19.80
N LEU A 239 -6.62 -14.20 -19.14
CA LEU A 239 -6.27 -12.94 -18.50
C LEU A 239 -5.31 -12.14 -19.37
N ASP A 240 -5.65 -10.87 -19.57
CA ASP A 240 -4.74 -9.89 -20.15
C ASP A 240 -3.98 -9.20 -19.02
N PHE A 241 -2.65 -9.20 -19.10
CA PHE A 241 -1.79 -8.55 -18.12
C PHE A 241 -1.25 -7.24 -18.69
N VAL A 242 -1.45 -6.16 -17.94
CA VAL A 242 -0.99 -4.82 -18.29
C VAL A 242 -0.01 -4.33 -17.23
N PRO A 243 1.21 -3.88 -17.59
CA PRO A 243 2.10 -3.21 -16.66
C PRO A 243 1.38 -2.05 -15.97
N THR A 244 1.47 -1.98 -14.64
CA THR A 244 0.77 -0.96 -13.85
C THR A 244 1.61 -0.59 -12.63
N GLU A 245 1.78 0.70 -12.38
CA GLU A 245 2.42 1.17 -11.15
C GLU A 245 1.43 1.05 -9.99
N VAL A 246 1.78 0.21 -9.01
CA VAL A 246 0.93 -0.07 -7.84
C VAL A 246 1.75 0.26 -6.60
N ASN A 247 1.20 1.10 -5.72
CA ASN A 247 1.85 1.49 -4.47
C ASN A 247 3.27 2.05 -4.67
N GLY A 248 3.49 2.80 -5.75
CA GLY A 248 4.78 3.38 -6.10
C GLY A 248 5.81 2.37 -6.62
N GLN A 249 5.41 1.12 -6.85
CA GLN A 249 6.27 0.02 -7.32
C GLN A 249 5.81 -0.51 -8.69
N PRO A 250 6.74 -1.07 -9.50
CA PRO A 250 6.37 -1.80 -10.71
C PRO A 250 5.47 -3.01 -10.38
N GLY A 251 4.44 -3.17 -11.20
CA GLY A 251 3.41 -4.17 -10.96
C GLY A 251 2.64 -4.55 -12.22
N LEU A 252 1.58 -5.33 -12.01
CA LEU A 252 0.69 -5.83 -13.05
C LEU A 252 -0.77 -5.69 -12.66
N ALA A 253 -1.58 -5.25 -13.60
CA ALA A 253 -3.02 -5.43 -13.59
C ALA A 253 -3.41 -6.65 -14.44
N GLY A 254 -4.14 -7.59 -13.85
CA GLY A 254 -4.73 -8.74 -14.54
C GLY A 254 -6.20 -8.51 -14.85
N TRP A 255 -6.61 -8.70 -16.10
CA TRP A 255 -7.95 -8.42 -16.61
C TRP A 255 -8.60 -9.67 -17.20
N ALA A 256 -9.82 -9.98 -16.79
CA ALA A 256 -10.67 -10.96 -17.47
C ALA A 256 -11.74 -10.20 -18.27
N GLY A 257 -11.51 -10.01 -19.58
CA GLY A 257 -12.28 -9.06 -20.37
C GLY A 257 -12.15 -7.65 -19.78
N ASP A 258 -13.27 -7.01 -19.43
CA ASP A 258 -13.29 -5.66 -18.84
C ASP A 258 -13.22 -5.65 -17.30
N THR A 259 -13.06 -6.83 -16.67
CA THR A 259 -13.03 -6.93 -15.21
C THR A 259 -11.60 -7.05 -14.69
N LEU A 260 -11.16 -6.10 -13.88
CA LEU A 260 -9.91 -6.22 -13.12
C LEU A 260 -10.06 -7.37 -12.10
N VAL A 261 -9.24 -8.40 -12.22
CA VAL A 261 -9.27 -9.60 -11.36
C VAL A 261 -8.07 -9.71 -10.42
N GLY A 262 -7.04 -8.91 -10.63
CA GLY A 262 -5.89 -8.88 -9.74
C GLY A 262 -4.97 -7.71 -9.98
N LEU A 263 -4.29 -7.29 -8.90
CA LEU A 263 -3.14 -6.40 -8.95
C LEU A 263 -1.98 -7.07 -8.23
N SER A 264 -0.78 -6.98 -8.79
CA SER A 264 0.43 -7.42 -8.11
C SER A 264 1.54 -6.38 -8.15
N VAL A 265 2.37 -6.41 -7.12
CA VAL A 265 3.67 -5.71 -7.10
C VAL A 265 4.80 -6.73 -7.12
N VAL A 266 5.89 -6.38 -7.80
CA VAL A 266 7.10 -7.20 -7.89
C VAL A 266 8.22 -6.51 -7.13
N GLU A 267 8.77 -7.23 -6.15
CA GLU A 267 9.90 -6.80 -5.33
C GLU A 267 11.19 -7.31 -5.95
N VAL A 268 12.13 -6.41 -6.21
CA VAL A 268 13.42 -6.71 -6.85
C VAL A 268 14.55 -6.23 -5.95
N ARG A 269 15.60 -7.05 -5.82
CA ARG A 269 16.83 -6.74 -5.11
C ARG A 269 18.00 -7.43 -5.80
N ASP A 270 19.13 -6.75 -5.95
CA ASP A 270 20.35 -7.29 -6.56
C ASP A 270 20.13 -7.94 -7.94
N GLY A 271 19.19 -7.39 -8.73
CA GLY A 271 18.85 -7.93 -10.05
C GLY A 271 18.13 -9.28 -10.03
N LEU A 272 17.42 -9.61 -8.95
CA LEU A 272 16.55 -10.79 -8.84
C LEU A 272 15.20 -10.41 -8.24
N VAL A 273 14.15 -11.13 -8.62
CA VAL A 273 12.83 -11.03 -8.00
C VAL A 273 12.87 -11.72 -6.64
N THR A 274 12.70 -10.96 -5.57
CA THR A 274 12.69 -11.47 -4.19
C THR A 274 11.29 -11.65 -3.64
N GLY A 275 10.29 -11.03 -4.25
CA GLY A 275 8.94 -11.10 -3.73
C GLY A 275 7.89 -10.75 -4.76
N VAL A 276 6.72 -11.36 -4.65
CA VAL A 276 5.53 -10.92 -5.38
C VAL A 276 4.35 -10.91 -4.43
N ARG A 277 3.62 -9.79 -4.39
CA ARG A 277 2.38 -9.68 -3.61
C ARG A 277 1.24 -9.48 -4.57
N ALA A 278 0.34 -10.44 -4.65
CA ALA A 278 -0.82 -10.42 -5.53
C ALA A 278 -2.11 -10.26 -4.71
N VAL A 279 -2.86 -9.19 -4.96
CA VAL A 279 -4.21 -8.99 -4.43
C VAL A 279 -5.19 -9.39 -5.52
N VAL A 280 -5.96 -10.46 -5.26
CA VAL A 280 -6.99 -11.00 -6.15
C VAL A 280 -8.38 -10.98 -5.49
N ASN A 281 -8.46 -10.52 -4.24
CA ASN A 281 -9.73 -10.31 -3.55
C ASN A 281 -10.54 -9.21 -4.26
N PRO A 282 -11.72 -9.52 -4.84
CA PRO A 282 -12.50 -8.56 -5.61
C PRO A 282 -13.00 -7.37 -4.79
N GLU A 283 -13.20 -7.51 -3.48
CA GLU A 283 -13.59 -6.41 -2.59
C GLU A 283 -12.45 -5.40 -2.46
N LYS A 284 -11.21 -5.88 -2.33
CA LYS A 284 -10.02 -5.00 -2.24
C LYS A 284 -9.62 -4.34 -3.55
N LEU A 285 -10.14 -4.82 -4.68
CA LEU A 285 -9.89 -4.24 -6.00
C LEU A 285 -10.90 -3.13 -6.36
N ALA A 286 -11.91 -2.89 -5.53
CA ALA A 286 -12.99 -1.94 -5.82
C ALA A 286 -12.48 -0.51 -6.03
N PHE A 287 -11.55 -0.05 -5.20
CA PHE A 287 -10.94 1.27 -5.36
C PHE A 287 -10.12 1.36 -6.66
N ALA A 288 -9.18 0.45 -6.88
CA ALA A 288 -8.33 0.46 -8.06
C ALA A 288 -9.10 0.30 -9.39
N ARG A 289 -10.24 -0.40 -9.38
CA ARG A 289 -11.16 -0.47 -10.54
C ARG A 289 -11.71 0.90 -10.94
N ARG A 290 -11.87 1.83 -9.98
CA ARG A 290 -12.29 3.21 -10.28
C ARG A 290 -11.15 4.05 -10.86
N GLN A 291 -9.90 3.73 -10.52
CA GLN A 291 -8.71 4.40 -11.04
C GLN A 291 -8.36 3.97 -12.47
N LEU A 292 -8.48 2.67 -12.73
CA LEU A 292 -8.12 2.09 -14.02
C LEU A 292 -9.31 2.17 -14.98
N THR A 293 -9.19 3.03 -15.98
CA THR A 293 -9.97 2.88 -17.23
C THR A 293 -9.18 1.92 -18.12
N ARG A 294 -9.85 0.97 -18.80
CA ARG A 294 -9.16 0.04 -19.69
C ARG A 294 -8.35 0.82 -20.74
N PRO A 295 -7.07 0.47 -21.01
CA PRO A 295 -6.33 1.02 -22.14
C PRO A 295 -6.88 0.53 -23.49
#